data_AF-A0A969RI90-F1
#
_entry.id   AF-A0A969RI90-F1
#
_cell.length_a   1.000
_cell.length_b   1.000
_cell.length_c   1.000
_cell.angle_alpha   90.00
_cell.angle_beta   90.00
_cell.angle_gamma   90.00
#
_symmetry.space_group_name_H-M   'P 1'
#
loop_
_entity.id
_entity.type
_entity.pdbx_description
1 polymer ?
#
loop_
_entity_poly.entity_id
_entity_poly.type
_entity_poly.pdbx_seq_one_letter_code
_entity_poly.pdbx_strand_id
1 'polypeptide(L)'
;MAWFWGFLIFFVVLMAGSLWFGYVAAERMVGREAARRNLRYAIPWLLFGFALAFVIPLLGKYGWVSFYILYAVGISAWLISWFFRKQEAGSLLADIGRNSQNKFIFWIGLIEVAVAVLQTWLFFTLVSNGVPKYISLEMEVSKLIFWWSFASFFIAIGLNKLEFRENGTCFMYSFIKWQRINSYIWEPAKPNVLTIRFKPRFPLLPGFMSIAIPAKHKDVVDRILDERLLGKKL
;
A
#
# COMPACT_ATOMS: atom_id res chain seq x y z
N MET A 1 13.98 -33.18 -4.85
CA MET A 1 12.56 -32.91 -5.17
C MET A 1 11.70 -32.63 -3.93
N ALA A 2 11.76 -33.42 -2.85
CA ALA A 2 10.95 -33.19 -1.64
C ALA A 2 11.10 -31.79 -1.00
N TRP A 3 12.31 -31.24 -0.98
CA TRP A 3 12.59 -29.91 -0.40
C TRP A 3 11.88 -28.76 -1.15
N PHE A 4 11.75 -28.87 -2.47
CA PHE A 4 11.05 -27.88 -3.29
C PHE A 4 9.55 -27.83 -2.98
N TRP A 5 8.92 -28.99 -2.86
CA TRP A 5 7.50 -29.09 -2.49
C TRP A 5 7.24 -28.57 -1.08
N GLY A 6 8.13 -28.86 -0.12
CA GLY A 6 8.05 -28.30 1.23
C GLY A 6 8.09 -26.77 1.24
N PHE A 7 9.02 -26.18 0.49
CA PHE A 7 9.13 -24.73 0.37
C PHE A 7 7.89 -24.10 -0.30
N LEU A 8 7.38 -24.72 -1.37
CA LEU A 8 6.18 -24.26 -2.06
C LEU A 8 4.96 -24.28 -1.13
N ILE A 9 4.75 -25.38 -0.40
CA ILE A 9 3.63 -25.52 0.55
C ILE A 9 3.74 -24.46 1.65
N PHE A 10 4.93 -24.28 2.23
CA PHE A 10 5.17 -23.26 3.24
C PHE A 10 4.80 -21.86 2.72
N PHE A 11 5.24 -21.51 1.51
CA PHE A 11 4.94 -20.22 0.89
C PHE A 11 3.44 -20.02 0.66
N VAL A 12 2.73 -21.04 0.15
CA VAL A 12 1.28 -20.99 -0.07
C VAL A 12 0.53 -20.81 1.26
N VAL A 13 0.92 -21.53 2.31
CA VAL A 13 0.32 -21.41 3.65
C VAL A 13 0.57 -20.02 4.22
N LEU A 14 1.79 -19.49 4.11
CA LEU A 14 2.14 -18.16 4.58
C LEU A 14 1.34 -17.06 3.84
N MET A 15 1.20 -17.19 2.52
CA MET A 15 0.41 -16.27 1.71
C MET A 15 -1.08 -16.33 2.08
N ALA A 16 -1.64 -17.53 2.22
CA ALA A 16 -3.03 -17.73 2.64
C ALA A 16 -3.29 -17.14 4.04
N GLY A 17 -2.39 -17.37 4.99
CA GLY A 17 -2.45 -16.81 6.34
C GLY A 17 -2.39 -15.28 6.33
N SER A 18 -1.50 -14.70 5.52
CA SER A 18 -1.36 -13.24 5.37
C SER A 18 -2.62 -12.61 4.77
N LEU A 19 -3.22 -13.26 3.75
CA LEU A 19 -4.47 -12.80 3.15
C LEU A 19 -5.65 -12.91 4.10
N TRP A 20 -5.74 -14.00 4.85
CA TRP A 20 -6.74 -14.18 5.88
C TRP A 20 -6.63 -13.09 6.96
N PHE A 21 -5.42 -12.86 7.47
CA PHE A 21 -5.17 -11.81 8.45
C PHE A 21 -5.52 -10.42 7.92
N GLY A 22 -5.08 -10.11 6.69
CA GLY A 22 -5.41 -8.86 6.00
C GLY A 22 -6.91 -8.67 5.80
N TYR A 23 -7.63 -9.73 5.44
CA TYR A 23 -9.09 -9.73 5.30
C TYR A 23 -9.78 -9.45 6.65
N VAL A 24 -9.40 -10.15 7.72
CA VAL A 24 -9.98 -9.95 9.06
C VAL A 24 -9.71 -8.53 9.57
N ALA A 25 -8.50 -8.01 9.37
CA ALA A 25 -8.16 -6.64 9.71
C ALA A 25 -9.01 -5.63 8.92
N ALA A 26 -9.15 -5.82 7.61
CA ALA A 26 -9.98 -4.97 6.75
C ALA A 26 -11.46 -5.04 7.14
N GLU A 27 -11.99 -6.22 7.43
CA GLU A 27 -13.39 -6.40 7.85
C GLU A 27 -13.68 -5.62 9.14
N ARG A 28 -12.75 -5.67 10.11
CA ARG A 28 -12.85 -4.89 11.35
C ARG A 28 -12.80 -3.38 11.09
N MET A 29 -11.99 -2.92 10.13
CA MET A 29 -11.83 -1.48 9.86
C MET A 29 -12.95 -0.89 8.99
N VAL A 30 -13.25 -1.50 7.85
CA VAL A 30 -14.16 -0.94 6.82
C VAL A 30 -15.45 -1.73 6.62
N GLY A 31 -15.57 -2.90 7.24
CA GLY A 31 -16.75 -3.77 7.11
C GLY A 31 -16.56 -4.91 6.11
N ARG A 32 -17.43 -5.92 6.19
CA ARG A 32 -17.31 -7.19 5.47
C ARG A 32 -17.37 -7.03 3.96
N GLU A 33 -18.29 -6.20 3.47
CA GLU A 33 -18.45 -5.98 2.03
C GLU A 33 -17.22 -5.30 1.42
N ALA A 34 -16.75 -4.22 2.05
CA ALA A 34 -15.54 -3.52 1.63
C ALA A 34 -14.30 -4.43 1.66
N ALA A 35 -14.14 -5.24 2.71
CA ALA A 35 -13.04 -6.21 2.83
C ALA A 35 -13.07 -7.28 1.73
N ARG A 36 -14.24 -7.88 1.47
CA ARG A 36 -14.40 -8.89 0.40
C ARG A 36 -14.11 -8.30 -0.97
N ARG A 37 -14.55 -7.06 -1.22
CA ARG A 37 -14.23 -6.36 -2.47
C ARG A 37 -12.72 -6.12 -2.59
N ASN A 38 -12.06 -5.60 -1.55
CA ASN A 38 -10.61 -5.38 -1.54
C ASN A 38 -9.82 -6.65 -1.82
N LEU A 39 -10.24 -7.79 -1.25
CA LEU A 39 -9.60 -9.08 -1.50
C LEU A 39 -9.64 -9.47 -2.99
N ARG A 40 -10.77 -9.22 -3.69
CA ARG A 40 -10.87 -9.47 -5.13
C ARG A 40 -9.88 -8.64 -5.94
N TYR A 41 -9.64 -7.39 -5.55
CA TYR A 41 -8.63 -6.55 -6.20
C TYR A 41 -7.20 -6.94 -5.86
N ALA A 42 -6.96 -7.64 -4.75
CA ALA A 42 -5.63 -8.15 -4.42
C ALA A 42 -5.23 -9.34 -5.30
N ILE A 43 -6.19 -10.15 -5.78
CA ILE A 43 -5.91 -11.38 -6.56
C ILE A 43 -5.02 -11.12 -7.79
N PRO A 44 -5.32 -10.16 -8.69
CA PRO A 44 -4.46 -9.90 -9.84
C PRO A 44 -3.04 -9.50 -9.45
N TRP A 45 -2.87 -8.73 -8.37
CA TRP A 45 -1.55 -8.32 -7.88
C TRP A 45 -0.77 -9.48 -7.26
N LEU A 46 -1.45 -10.40 -6.58
CA LEU A 46 -0.83 -11.63 -6.08
C LEU A 46 -0.38 -12.53 -7.22
N LEU A 47 -1.22 -12.72 -8.23
CA LEU A 47 -0.87 -13.51 -9.43
C LEU A 47 0.30 -12.86 -10.18
N PHE A 48 0.31 -11.53 -10.27
CA PHE A 48 1.41 -10.78 -10.87
C PHE A 48 2.71 -10.93 -10.06
N GLY A 49 2.66 -10.77 -8.74
CA GLY A 49 3.82 -10.97 -7.87
C GLY A 49 4.35 -12.41 -7.91
N PHE A 50 3.44 -13.39 -7.96
CA PHE A 50 3.78 -14.80 -8.16
C PHE A 50 4.47 -15.00 -9.50
N ALA A 51 3.92 -14.50 -10.60
CA ALA A 51 4.54 -14.59 -11.92
C ALA A 51 5.94 -13.95 -11.96
N LEU A 52 6.11 -12.77 -11.33
CA LEU A 52 7.42 -12.13 -11.19
C LEU A 52 8.41 -13.01 -10.43
N ALA A 53 7.99 -13.68 -9.35
CA ALA A 53 8.84 -14.58 -8.59
C ALA A 53 9.34 -15.78 -9.42
N PHE A 54 8.62 -16.21 -10.46
CA PHE A 54 9.09 -17.23 -11.40
C PHE A 54 9.96 -16.66 -12.52
N VAL A 55 9.64 -15.48 -13.04
CA VAL A 55 10.35 -14.87 -14.18
C VAL A 55 11.72 -14.32 -13.77
N ILE A 56 11.81 -13.64 -12.62
CA ILE A 56 13.05 -12.97 -12.21
C ILE A 56 14.23 -13.95 -12.05
N PRO A 57 14.08 -15.14 -11.44
CA PRO A 57 15.16 -16.13 -11.39
C PRO A 57 15.67 -16.58 -12.77
N LEU A 58 14.81 -16.62 -13.80
CA LEU A 58 15.20 -17.00 -15.16
C LEU A 58 16.16 -15.99 -15.81
N LEU A 59 16.18 -14.74 -15.31
CA LEU A 59 17.11 -13.70 -15.74
C LEU A 59 18.48 -13.79 -15.03
N GLY A 60 18.68 -14.81 -14.19
CA GLY A 60 19.93 -15.06 -13.47
C GLY A 60 20.23 -14.02 -12.39
N LYS A 61 21.52 -13.88 -12.03
CA LYS A 61 22.00 -12.99 -10.97
C LYS A 61 21.52 -11.54 -11.16
N TYR A 62 21.59 -11.00 -12.39
CA TYR A 62 21.25 -9.60 -12.62
C TYR A 62 19.75 -9.31 -12.62
N GLY A 63 18.89 -10.33 -12.74
CA GLY A 63 17.44 -10.18 -12.64
C GLY A 63 17.02 -9.61 -11.28
N TRP A 64 17.48 -10.22 -10.20
CA TRP A 64 17.14 -9.80 -8.84
C TRP A 64 17.74 -8.43 -8.48
N VAL A 65 19.00 -8.19 -8.84
CA VAL A 65 19.65 -6.88 -8.64
C VAL A 65 18.86 -5.77 -9.32
N SER A 66 18.50 -5.97 -10.59
CA SER A 66 17.74 -4.99 -11.36
C SER A 66 16.36 -4.77 -10.75
N PHE A 67 15.66 -5.84 -10.35
CA PHE A 67 14.37 -5.74 -9.68
C PHE A 67 14.44 -4.90 -8.41
N TYR A 68 15.40 -5.17 -7.52
CA TYR A 68 15.55 -4.44 -6.26
C TYR A 68 15.84 -2.95 -6.48
N ILE A 69 16.75 -2.63 -7.41
CA ILE A 69 17.09 -1.24 -7.73
C ILE A 69 15.89 -0.53 -8.36
N LEU A 70 15.25 -1.14 -9.36
CA LEU A 70 14.09 -0.54 -10.04
C LEU A 70 12.93 -0.31 -9.06
N TYR A 71 12.72 -1.23 -8.12
CA TYR A 71 11.71 -1.09 -7.08
C TYR A 71 12.00 0.12 -6.17
N ALA A 72 13.23 0.24 -5.67
CA ALA A 72 13.67 1.35 -4.83
C ALA A 72 13.57 2.70 -5.55
N VAL A 73 13.99 2.76 -6.81
CA VAL A 73 13.85 3.94 -7.67
C VAL A 73 12.38 4.29 -7.87
N GLY A 74 11.53 3.29 -8.14
CA GLY A 74 10.09 3.47 -8.31
C GLY A 74 9.41 4.04 -7.06
N ILE A 75 9.72 3.52 -5.88
CA ILE A 75 9.24 4.07 -4.60
C ILE A 75 9.70 5.51 -4.43
N SER A 76 10.99 5.78 -4.64
CA SER A 76 11.57 7.12 -4.46
C SER A 76 10.91 8.13 -5.39
N ALA A 77 10.76 7.80 -6.68
CA ALA A 77 10.05 8.63 -7.64
C ALA A 77 8.57 8.83 -7.25
N TRP A 78 7.92 7.79 -6.73
CA TRP A 78 6.53 7.87 -6.29
C TRP A 78 6.34 8.76 -5.04
N LEU A 79 7.28 8.72 -4.09
CA LEU A 79 7.31 9.57 -2.91
C LEU A 79 7.64 11.02 -3.26
N ILE A 80 8.59 11.26 -4.18
CA ILE A 80 8.92 12.61 -4.67
C ILE A 80 7.73 13.19 -5.43
N SER A 81 7.11 12.40 -6.32
CA SER A 81 5.93 12.84 -7.08
C SER A 81 4.73 13.20 -6.20
N TRP A 82 4.66 12.70 -4.96
CA TRP A 82 3.63 13.10 -4.01
C TRP A 82 3.69 14.59 -3.65
N PHE A 83 4.87 15.18 -3.56
CA PHE A 83 5.02 16.60 -3.28
C PHE A 83 4.29 17.44 -4.35
N PHE A 84 4.51 17.12 -5.62
CA PHE A 84 3.83 17.78 -6.74
C PHE A 84 2.31 17.49 -6.74
N ARG A 85 1.90 16.23 -6.53
CA ARG A 85 0.46 15.89 -6.41
C ARG A 85 -0.24 16.64 -5.28
N LYS A 86 0.45 16.88 -4.16
CA LYS A 86 -0.11 17.62 -3.01
C LYS A 86 -0.26 19.11 -3.32
N GLN A 87 0.64 19.69 -4.12
CA GLN A 87 0.49 21.06 -4.60
C GLN A 87 -0.71 21.21 -5.54
N GLU A 88 -0.89 20.26 -6.47
CA GLU A 88 -2.06 20.25 -7.39
C GLU A 88 -3.41 20.13 -6.66
N ALA A 89 -3.41 19.57 -5.44
CA ALA A 89 -4.64 19.35 -4.69
C ALA A 89 -5.29 20.65 -4.17
N GLY A 90 -4.57 21.78 -4.20
CA GLY A 90 -5.08 23.09 -3.78
C GLY A 90 -5.08 23.28 -2.26
N SER A 91 -5.80 24.31 -1.80
CA SER A 91 -5.85 24.66 -0.37
C SER A 91 -6.56 23.59 0.47
N LEU A 92 -6.24 23.55 1.76
CA LEU A 92 -6.80 22.58 2.70
C LEU A 92 -8.19 23.03 3.14
N LEU A 93 -9.20 22.18 2.91
CA LEU A 93 -10.57 22.42 3.38
C LEU A 93 -10.81 21.76 4.75
N ALA A 94 -10.33 20.52 4.92
CA ALA A 94 -10.41 19.82 6.20
C ALA A 94 -9.26 18.82 6.38
N ASP A 95 -8.61 18.86 7.55
CA ASP A 95 -7.70 17.80 8.02
C ASP A 95 -8.49 16.84 8.92
N ILE A 96 -8.69 15.61 8.44
CA ILE A 96 -9.38 14.55 9.19
C ILE A 96 -8.40 13.78 10.09
N GLY A 97 -7.10 13.93 9.83
CA GLY A 97 -6.03 13.23 10.54
C GLY A 97 -5.77 11.81 10.04
N ARG A 98 -5.08 11.02 10.86
CA ARG A 98 -4.70 9.62 10.54
C ARG A 98 -5.83 8.69 10.92
N ASN A 99 -6.31 7.90 9.96
CA ASN A 99 -7.35 6.92 10.22
C ASN A 99 -6.77 5.60 10.79
N SER A 100 -7.63 4.65 11.15
CA SER A 100 -7.20 3.34 11.66
C SER A 100 -6.35 2.56 10.66
N GLN A 101 -6.62 2.72 9.36
CA GLN A 101 -5.84 2.08 8.30
C GLN A 101 -4.41 2.64 8.24
N ASN A 102 -4.23 3.96 8.32
CA ASN A 102 -2.91 4.60 8.39
C ASN A 102 -2.13 4.10 9.63
N LYS A 103 -2.78 4.00 10.79
CA LYS A 103 -2.16 3.49 12.01
C LYS A 103 -1.69 2.03 11.84
N PHE A 104 -2.53 1.19 11.24
CA PHE A 104 -2.19 -0.20 10.98
C PHE A 104 -1.02 -0.33 9.99
N ILE A 105 -1.05 0.42 8.88
CA ILE A 105 0.05 0.46 7.90
C ILE A 105 1.34 0.98 8.54
N PHE A 106 1.25 1.96 9.45
CA PHE A 106 2.40 2.46 10.18
C PHE A 106 3.04 1.37 11.05
N TRP A 107 2.24 0.56 11.74
CA TRP A 107 2.75 -0.60 12.50
C TRP A 107 3.43 -1.63 11.60
N ILE A 108 2.86 -1.91 10.42
CA ILE A 108 3.54 -2.74 9.41
C ILE A 108 4.88 -2.12 9.04
N GLY A 109 4.92 -0.80 8.79
CA GLY A 109 6.17 -0.10 8.50
C GLY A 109 7.22 -0.22 9.60
N LEU A 110 6.83 -0.18 10.88
CA LEU A 110 7.77 -0.38 12.00
C LEU A 110 8.33 -1.81 12.03
N ILE A 111 7.52 -2.82 11.71
CA ILE A 111 7.98 -4.20 11.58
C ILE A 111 8.99 -4.30 10.42
N GLU A 112 8.69 -3.67 9.27
CA GLU A 112 9.59 -3.63 8.13
C GLU A 112 10.92 -2.91 8.43
N VAL A 113 10.91 -1.86 9.27
CA VAL A 113 12.14 -1.24 9.77
C VAL A 113 12.96 -2.25 10.58
N ALA A 114 12.34 -3.02 11.47
CA ALA A 114 13.05 -4.04 12.25
C ALA A 114 13.66 -5.11 11.32
N VAL A 115 12.94 -5.53 10.29
CA VAL A 115 13.45 -6.45 9.25
C VAL A 115 14.63 -5.81 8.50
N ALA A 116 14.53 -4.56 8.07
CA ALA A 116 15.61 -3.87 7.36
C ALA A 116 16.88 -3.72 8.23
N VAL A 117 16.72 -3.44 9.53
CA VAL A 117 17.83 -3.40 10.49
C VAL A 117 18.48 -4.78 10.64
N LEU A 118 17.68 -5.84 10.77
CA LEU A 118 18.19 -7.21 10.83
C LEU A 118 18.97 -7.58 9.55
N GLN A 119 18.44 -7.26 8.37
CA GLN A 119 19.12 -7.49 7.09
C GLN A 119 20.45 -6.72 7.01
N THR A 120 20.45 -5.48 7.50
CA THR A 120 21.66 -4.64 7.57
C THR A 120 22.72 -5.27 8.50
N TRP A 121 22.30 -5.77 9.66
CA TRP A 121 23.17 -6.50 10.57
C TRP A 121 23.76 -7.78 9.96
N LEU A 122 22.92 -8.58 9.30
CA LEU A 122 23.36 -9.79 8.60
C LEU A 122 24.36 -9.46 7.49
N PHE A 123 24.14 -8.39 6.74
CA PHE A 123 25.09 -7.91 5.74
C PHE A 123 26.44 -7.54 6.35
N PHE A 124 26.47 -6.76 7.44
CA PHE A 124 27.73 -6.42 8.11
C PHE A 124 28.45 -7.64 8.65
N THR A 125 27.72 -8.62 9.19
CA THR A 125 28.26 -9.90 9.67
C THR A 125 28.86 -10.71 8.51
N LEU A 126 28.22 -10.69 7.34
CA LEU A 126 28.73 -11.34 6.14
C LEU A 126 30.03 -10.69 5.66
N VAL A 127 30.09 -9.35 5.65
CA VAL A 127 31.28 -8.61 5.22
C VAL A 127 32.44 -8.78 6.21
N SER A 128 32.17 -8.74 7.51
CA SER A 128 33.22 -8.88 8.55
C SER A 128 33.85 -10.27 8.58
N ASN A 129 33.05 -11.32 8.34
CA ASN A 129 33.54 -12.70 8.27
C ASN A 129 34.17 -13.07 6.91
N GLY A 130 34.20 -12.13 5.97
CA GLY A 130 34.65 -12.35 4.60
C GLY A 130 33.53 -12.88 3.71
N VAL A 131 33.33 -12.23 2.57
CA VAL A 131 32.27 -12.59 1.62
C VAL A 131 32.67 -13.87 0.88
N PRO A 132 31.88 -14.96 0.97
CA PRO A 132 32.15 -16.18 0.22
C PRO A 132 32.11 -15.95 -1.29
N LYS A 133 32.94 -16.65 -2.06
CA LYS A 133 33.05 -16.48 -3.53
C LYS A 133 31.73 -16.66 -4.31
N TYR A 134 30.78 -17.41 -3.75
CA TYR A 134 29.47 -17.67 -4.39
C TYR A 134 28.42 -16.60 -4.07
N ILE A 135 28.71 -15.67 -3.15
CA ILE A 135 27.80 -14.57 -2.80
C ILE A 135 28.24 -13.32 -3.56
N SER A 136 27.28 -12.70 -4.23
CA SER A 136 27.47 -11.43 -4.90
C SER A 136 27.28 -10.28 -3.93
N LEU A 137 28.31 -9.45 -3.76
CA LEU A 137 28.20 -8.25 -2.94
C LEU A 137 27.14 -7.28 -3.51
N GLU A 138 27.04 -7.17 -4.84
CA GLU A 138 26.05 -6.32 -5.50
C GLU A 138 24.61 -6.76 -5.21
N MET A 139 24.39 -8.06 -5.10
CA MET A 139 23.11 -8.64 -4.69
C MET A 139 22.75 -8.23 -3.27
N GLU A 140 23.68 -8.38 -2.32
CA GLU A 140 23.40 -8.07 -0.93
C GLU A 140 23.18 -6.57 -0.69
N VAL A 141 23.96 -5.70 -1.37
CA VAL A 141 23.75 -4.25 -1.32
C VAL A 141 22.39 -3.86 -1.91
N SER A 142 22.01 -4.43 -3.05
CA SER A 142 20.70 -4.13 -3.66
C SER A 142 19.52 -4.61 -2.80
N LYS A 143 19.65 -5.75 -2.09
CA LYS A 143 18.68 -6.18 -1.08
C LYS A 143 18.53 -5.16 0.05
N LEU A 144 19.62 -4.59 0.58
CA LEU A 144 19.54 -3.56 1.61
C LEU A 144 18.77 -2.34 1.13
N ILE A 145 19.09 -1.85 -0.08
CA ILE A 145 18.40 -0.72 -0.70
C ILE A 145 16.91 -1.01 -0.84
N PHE A 146 16.54 -2.22 -1.27
CA PHE A 146 15.16 -2.65 -1.36
C PHE A 146 14.44 -2.62 0.00
N TRP A 147 14.99 -3.26 1.03
CA TRP A 147 14.34 -3.34 2.35
C TRP A 147 14.15 -1.97 3.00
N TRP A 148 15.16 -1.10 2.91
CA TRP A 148 15.03 0.28 3.43
C TRP A 148 14.02 1.11 2.64
N SER A 149 13.95 0.94 1.32
CA SER A 149 12.95 1.61 0.49
C SER A 149 11.53 1.13 0.84
N PHE A 150 11.36 -0.19 1.03
CA PHE A 150 10.10 -0.80 1.42
C PHE A 150 9.62 -0.31 2.79
N ALA A 151 10.50 -0.34 3.80
CA ALA A 151 10.21 0.19 5.12
C ALA A 151 9.82 1.68 5.07
N SER A 152 10.59 2.49 4.35
CA SER A 152 10.33 3.92 4.16
C SER A 152 8.96 4.18 3.52
N PHE A 153 8.58 3.37 2.53
CA PHE A 153 7.28 3.45 1.88
C PHE A 153 6.11 3.21 2.84
N PHE A 154 6.17 2.14 3.64
CA PHE A 154 5.11 1.84 4.62
C PHE A 154 5.03 2.90 5.73
N ILE A 155 6.18 3.37 6.23
CA ILE A 155 6.22 4.46 7.21
C ILE A 155 5.61 5.73 6.62
N ALA A 156 5.98 6.10 5.38
CA ALA A 156 5.43 7.25 4.69
C ALA A 156 3.90 7.15 4.58
N ILE A 157 3.37 6.06 4.01
CA ILE A 157 1.91 5.86 3.88
C ILE A 157 1.22 5.86 5.25
N GLY A 158 1.84 5.23 6.24
CA GLY A 158 1.32 5.19 7.60
C GLY A 158 1.26 6.57 8.24
N LEU A 159 2.21 7.46 7.94
CA LEU A 159 2.25 8.86 8.43
C LEU A 159 1.31 9.80 7.67
N ASN A 160 0.86 9.40 6.48
CA ASN A 160 -0.07 10.19 5.68
C ASN A 160 -1.40 10.42 6.43
N LYS A 161 -1.95 11.62 6.28
CA LYS A 161 -3.26 12.01 6.82
C LYS A 161 -4.29 12.02 5.72
N LEU A 162 -5.55 11.80 6.09
CA LEU A 162 -6.68 12.06 5.21
C LEU A 162 -6.96 13.57 5.20
N GLU A 163 -6.77 14.19 4.03
CA GLU A 163 -6.98 15.62 3.83
C GLU A 163 -8.02 15.82 2.71
N PHE A 164 -9.01 16.66 2.96
CA PHE A 164 -9.94 17.16 1.95
C PHE A 164 -9.42 18.52 1.48
N ARG A 165 -9.27 18.68 0.17
CA ARG A 165 -8.69 19.88 -0.45
C ARG A 165 -9.58 20.39 -1.57
N GLU A 166 -9.31 21.61 -2.03
CA GLU A 166 -10.12 22.28 -3.06
C GLU A 166 -10.32 21.44 -4.32
N ASN A 167 -9.30 20.75 -4.79
CA ASN A 167 -9.35 20.02 -6.06
C ASN A 167 -9.61 18.51 -5.89
N GLY A 168 -9.62 17.98 -4.66
CA GLY A 168 -9.87 16.56 -4.42
C GLY A 168 -9.58 16.09 -3.00
N THR A 169 -9.49 14.78 -2.84
CA THR A 169 -9.05 14.14 -1.60
C THR A 169 -7.62 13.65 -1.72
N CYS A 170 -6.85 13.85 -0.65
CA CYS A 170 -5.51 13.35 -0.47
C CYS A 170 -5.54 12.25 0.59
N PHE A 171 -5.25 11.01 0.20
CA PHE A 171 -5.25 9.88 1.12
C PHE A 171 -4.28 8.79 0.67
N MET A 172 -3.45 8.30 1.61
CA MET A 172 -2.45 7.25 1.36
C MET A 172 -1.59 7.53 0.12
N TYR A 173 -1.10 8.77 -0.02
CA TYR A 173 -0.29 9.23 -1.16
C TYR A 173 -1.00 9.17 -2.53
N SER A 174 -2.30 8.93 -2.53
CA SER A 174 -3.19 9.08 -3.68
C SER A 174 -3.88 10.43 -3.64
N PHE A 175 -3.94 11.09 -4.80
CA PHE A 175 -4.73 12.29 -5.01
C PHE A 175 -5.90 11.96 -5.95
N ILE A 176 -7.11 12.06 -5.43
CA ILE A 176 -8.34 11.78 -6.16
C ILE A 176 -9.07 13.09 -6.40
N LYS A 177 -8.97 13.58 -7.64
CA LYS A 177 -9.69 14.78 -8.09
C LYS A 177 -11.21 14.61 -7.96
N TRP A 178 -11.92 15.66 -7.56
CA TRP A 178 -13.39 15.63 -7.41
C TRP A 178 -14.12 15.15 -8.67
N GLN A 179 -13.64 15.56 -9.85
CA GLN A 179 -14.24 15.20 -11.15
C GLN A 179 -14.20 13.70 -11.43
N ARG A 180 -13.29 12.94 -10.79
CA ARG A 180 -13.19 11.49 -10.94
C ARG A 180 -14.17 10.71 -10.08
N ILE A 181 -14.72 11.34 -9.05
CA ILE A 181 -15.68 10.70 -8.16
C ILE A 181 -17.03 10.62 -8.89
N ASN A 182 -17.52 9.40 -9.06
CA ASN A 182 -18.81 9.11 -9.67
C ASN A 182 -19.92 9.18 -8.64
N SER A 183 -19.70 8.56 -7.49
CA SER A 183 -20.66 8.55 -6.40
C SER A 183 -20.02 8.30 -5.06
N TYR A 184 -20.75 8.58 -3.99
CA TYR A 184 -20.33 8.26 -2.64
C TYR A 184 -21.52 7.75 -1.83
N ILE A 185 -21.25 6.88 -0.85
CA ILE A 185 -22.25 6.31 0.04
C ILE A 185 -21.66 6.12 1.43
N TRP A 186 -22.45 6.43 2.46
CA TRP A 186 -22.14 6.06 3.85
C TRP A 186 -22.62 4.63 4.08
N GLU A 187 -21.71 3.74 4.52
CA GLU A 187 -22.05 2.33 4.71
C GLU A 187 -23.08 2.16 5.86
N PRO A 188 -24.25 1.54 5.62
CA PRO A 188 -25.31 1.45 6.63
C PRO A 188 -24.88 0.69 7.88
N ALA A 189 -24.11 -0.39 7.70
CA ALA A 189 -23.60 -1.22 8.79
C ALA A 189 -22.50 -0.53 9.62
N LYS A 190 -21.84 0.49 9.07
CA LYS A 190 -20.79 1.27 9.73
C LYS A 190 -20.93 2.75 9.34
N PRO A 191 -21.72 3.55 10.08
CA PRO A 191 -22.10 4.91 9.68
C PRO A 191 -20.94 5.92 9.63
N ASN A 192 -19.75 5.49 10.04
CA ASN A 192 -18.49 6.24 10.01
C ASN A 192 -17.59 5.83 8.81
N VAL A 193 -18.04 4.94 7.93
CA VAL A 193 -17.29 4.50 6.76
C VAL A 193 -17.92 5.10 5.50
N LEU A 194 -17.12 5.87 4.78
CA LEU A 194 -17.46 6.46 3.50
C LEU A 194 -16.88 5.61 2.37
N THR A 195 -17.73 5.10 1.49
CA THR A 195 -17.30 4.43 0.26
C THR A 195 -17.45 5.38 -0.91
N ILE A 196 -16.33 5.76 -1.51
CA ILE A 196 -16.26 6.63 -2.68
C ILE A 196 -16.05 5.75 -3.91
N ARG A 197 -16.92 5.85 -4.92
CA ARG A 197 -16.74 5.23 -6.24
C ARG A 197 -16.18 6.27 -7.20
N PHE A 198 -15.17 5.89 -7.98
CA PHE A 198 -14.52 6.76 -8.96
C PHE A 198 -14.31 6.04 -10.29
N LYS A 199 -14.16 6.82 -11.36
CA LYS A 199 -13.83 6.27 -12.69
C LYS A 199 -12.44 5.60 -12.63
N PRO A 200 -12.34 4.28 -12.85
CA PRO A 200 -11.05 3.60 -12.87
C PRO A 200 -10.22 4.15 -14.04
N ARG A 201 -8.90 4.35 -13.83
CA ARG A 201 -7.97 4.70 -14.91
C ARG A 201 -7.63 3.48 -15.77
N PHE A 202 -7.65 2.31 -15.14
CA PHE A 202 -7.32 1.02 -15.73
C PHE A 202 -8.27 -0.05 -15.18
N PRO A 203 -8.63 -1.07 -15.97
CA PRO A 203 -9.60 -2.09 -15.57
C PRO A 203 -9.19 -2.91 -14.33
N LEU A 204 -7.88 -3.01 -14.06
CA LEU A 204 -7.34 -3.75 -12.92
C LEU A 204 -7.24 -2.91 -11.63
N LEU A 205 -7.43 -1.59 -11.72
CA LEU A 205 -7.40 -0.72 -10.55
C LEU A 205 -8.76 -0.69 -9.86
N PRO A 206 -8.80 -0.64 -8.52
CA PRO A 206 -10.05 -0.51 -7.80
C PRO A 206 -10.76 0.77 -8.24
N GLY A 207 -12.04 0.68 -8.59
CA GLY A 207 -12.90 1.81 -8.93
C GLY A 207 -13.61 2.42 -7.72
N PHE A 208 -13.17 2.08 -6.51
CA PHE A 208 -13.72 2.61 -5.27
C PHE A 208 -12.68 2.59 -4.16
N MET A 209 -12.98 3.31 -3.08
CA MET A 209 -12.18 3.36 -1.86
C MET A 209 -13.12 3.51 -0.66
N SER A 210 -12.93 2.69 0.36
CA SER A 210 -13.66 2.78 1.63
C SER A 210 -12.76 3.37 2.70
N ILE A 211 -13.19 4.49 3.28
CA ILE A 211 -12.41 5.30 4.20
C ILE A 211 -13.18 5.39 5.52
N ALA A 212 -12.54 5.03 6.63
CA ALA A 212 -13.09 5.26 7.95
C ALA A 212 -12.85 6.72 8.37
N ILE A 213 -13.94 7.45 8.61
CA ILE A 213 -13.96 8.86 9.00
C ILE A 213 -14.40 8.94 10.47
N PRO A 214 -13.64 9.60 11.35
CA PRO A 214 -14.06 9.79 12.74
C PRO A 214 -15.41 10.52 12.81
N ALA A 215 -16.32 10.06 13.68
CA ALA A 215 -17.67 10.62 13.81
C ALA A 215 -17.69 12.15 13.96
N LYS A 216 -16.72 12.72 14.69
CA LYS A 216 -16.53 14.17 14.87
C LYS A 216 -16.35 14.98 13.58
N HIS A 217 -15.95 14.34 12.48
CA HIS A 217 -15.73 14.98 11.19
C HIS A 217 -16.81 14.62 10.16
N LYS A 218 -17.80 13.81 10.52
CA LYS A 218 -18.81 13.32 9.58
C LYS A 218 -19.57 14.47 8.93
N ASP A 219 -20.10 15.39 9.72
CA ASP A 219 -20.93 16.50 9.22
C ASP A 219 -20.12 17.46 8.33
N VAL A 220 -18.86 17.71 8.70
CA VAL A 220 -17.94 18.54 7.90
C VAL A 220 -17.66 17.87 6.56
N VAL A 221 -17.42 16.57 6.55
CA VAL A 221 -17.19 15.82 5.31
C VAL A 221 -18.45 15.75 4.46
N ASP A 222 -19.62 15.50 5.06
CA ASP A 222 -20.89 15.42 4.32
C ASP A 222 -21.18 16.76 3.63
N ARG A 223 -20.99 17.89 4.33
CA ARG A 223 -21.11 19.23 3.74
C ARG A 223 -20.14 19.43 2.56
N ILE A 224 -18.86 19.06 2.71
CA ILE A 224 -17.88 19.19 1.62
C ILE A 224 -18.27 18.33 0.42
N LEU A 225 -18.75 17.10 0.65
CA LEU A 225 -19.17 16.20 -0.41
C LEU A 225 -20.43 16.73 -1.11
N ASP A 226 -21.41 17.24 -0.36
CA ASP A 226 -22.62 17.83 -0.93
C ASP A 226 -22.30 19.06 -1.79
N GLU A 227 -21.45 19.96 -1.31
CA GLU A 227 -21.02 21.14 -2.08
C GLU A 227 -20.25 20.79 -3.35
N ARG A 228 -19.36 19.78 -3.29
CA ARG A 228 -18.43 19.47 -4.40
C ARG A 228 -18.93 18.39 -5.35
N LEU A 229 -19.90 17.57 -4.93
CA LEU A 229 -20.38 16.40 -5.66
C LEU A 229 -21.92 16.39 -5.78
N LEU A 230 -22.54 17.57 -5.90
CA LEU A 230 -23.98 17.76 -6.10
C LEU A 230 -24.62 16.66 -6.96
N GLY A 231 -25.59 15.94 -6.38
CA GLY A 231 -26.35 14.88 -7.07
C GLY A 231 -25.64 13.53 -7.21
N LYS A 232 -24.50 13.30 -6.55
CA LYS A 232 -23.75 12.02 -6.61
C LYS A 232 -23.87 11.14 -5.35
N LYS A 233 -24.76 11.50 -4.42
CA LYS A 233 -25.10 10.69 -3.25
C LYS A 233 -25.97 9.51 -3.70
N LEU A 234 -25.58 8.29 -3.34
CA LEU A 234 -26.35 7.06 -3.60
C LEU A 234 -27.29 6.71 -2.45
#